data_AF-D7GFP7-F1
#
_entry.id   AF-D7GFP7-F1
#
_cell.length_a   1.000
_cell.length_b   1.000
_cell.length_c   1.000
_cell.angle_alpha   90.00
_cell.angle_beta   90.00
_cell.angle_gamma   90.00
#
_symmetry.space_group_name_H-M   'P 1'
#
loop_
_entity.id
_entity.type
_entity.pdbx_description
1 polymer ?
#
loop_
_entity_poly.entity_id
_entity_poly.type
_entity_poly.pdbx_seq_one_letter_code
_entity_poly.pdbx_strand_id
1 'polypeptide(L)'
;MSHSRDLGAVVLSPQIGGSSVVLLQVFTPNTNPLGHQWASALVALIPIACMLVTLGALRWKAYWAGLASWFLALVVAIAAFKMPIGMAFSTSVQGFLYGLFPIGWILLAAIWMYQVTVISGRFDDLRRTFFMISDDPRVLGILIAFCFGGLLEALAGFGAPVAIAAAMLIAVGFGKLRAAVTALVANTVPVAFGAVGLPVLMAAKTANLDVMHIAPVTARICAILCLVVPFLMLQIMDGKKGIKECWPFGLFVGIVFGVVKWIVAGTALYNLTEIFAAVITVALAMVFLKVWSPKGGAAAAERIGIPMDTTLEDGAIEKTEDASADLTAGRIMMALVPYVLVIAIFAFAALGPIKSFLLKGDVKMAWPGLSQMMAANGSSPSAHQSYTWQWMSTPGFLLAIVAILVGIIYRVKFSDLFKELWVNLKKMKFSLTTIGLVVALAYVMGDSGQTLALGLWIAGAGAVYPFLAPILGWIGTYVTGSDTSANILFSGLQSGVGDQMGAGSHLGVNGMKDLLVGAGAAGGVVGKMISPQSLTVAATAIGLVGGESTILRKVFKYSIILLILMCILAGLMSTPILSWILPASVK
;
A
#
# COMPACT_ATOMS: atom_id res chain seq x y z
N MET A 1 50.84 -16.15 -41.99
CA MET A 1 50.80 -14.96 -42.88
C MET A 1 49.34 -14.76 -43.27
N SER A 2 48.60 -13.70 -42.98
CA SER A 2 48.89 -12.35 -42.50
C SER A 2 47.62 -11.78 -41.82
N HIS A 3 47.81 -10.99 -40.78
CA HIS A 3 46.81 -10.23 -40.01
C HIS A 3 46.31 -8.96 -40.72
N SER A 4 45.08 -8.51 -40.39
CA SER A 4 44.66 -7.11 -40.09
C SER A 4 43.14 -7.10 -39.84
N ARG A 5 42.59 -6.99 -38.62
CA ARG A 5 42.39 -5.78 -37.77
C ARG A 5 41.94 -4.54 -38.55
N ASP A 6 40.64 -4.26 -38.53
CA ASP A 6 40.11 -2.90 -38.73
C ASP A 6 39.55 -2.36 -37.41
N LEU A 7 40.10 -1.21 -37.04
CA LEU A 7 39.87 -0.42 -35.85
C LEU A 7 38.74 0.60 -36.09
N GLY A 8 38.10 1.01 -34.99
CA GLY A 8 36.97 1.93 -34.98
C GLY A 8 37.24 3.29 -35.61
N ALA A 9 36.22 3.81 -36.30
CA ALA A 9 36.17 5.18 -36.76
C ALA A 9 35.76 6.11 -35.61
N VAL A 10 36.76 6.78 -35.04
CA VAL A 10 36.59 7.98 -34.23
C VAL A 10 36.34 9.14 -35.18
N VAL A 11 35.16 9.78 -35.10
CA VAL A 11 34.90 11.05 -35.78
C VAL A 11 35.46 12.17 -34.90
N LEU A 12 36.60 12.74 -35.30
CA LEU A 12 37.18 13.95 -34.71
C LEU A 12 36.85 15.15 -35.60
N SER A 13 36.20 16.17 -35.03
CA SER A 13 36.08 17.51 -35.61
C SER A 13 37.03 18.46 -34.86
N PRO A 14 37.90 19.25 -35.51
CA PRO A 14 38.75 20.21 -34.82
C PRO A 14 38.28 21.67 -34.93
N GLN A 15 38.65 22.44 -33.90
CA GLN A 15 38.81 23.91 -33.77
C GLN A 15 37.84 24.61 -32.81
N ILE A 16 38.23 24.81 -31.55
CA ILE A 16 39.03 25.90 -30.93
C ILE A 16 38.20 27.19 -30.71
N GLY A 17 37.84 27.40 -29.44
CA GLY A 17 37.29 28.64 -28.89
C GLY A 17 36.99 28.42 -27.40
N GLY A 18 37.69 29.14 -26.52
CA GLY A 18 37.71 28.91 -25.08
C GLY A 18 36.34 28.87 -24.42
N SER A 19 35.93 27.69 -24.00
CA SER A 19 34.93 27.41 -22.98
C SER A 19 35.21 25.99 -22.52
N SER A 20 35.43 25.79 -21.23
CA SER A 20 35.64 24.48 -20.62
C SER A 20 34.55 23.51 -21.09
N VAL A 21 34.88 22.65 -22.06
CA VAL A 21 34.06 21.51 -22.44
C VAL A 21 34.14 20.55 -21.26
N VAL A 22 33.22 20.70 -20.32
CA VAL A 22 32.88 19.61 -19.42
C VAL A 22 32.36 18.52 -20.35
N LEU A 23 33.20 17.52 -20.63
CA LEU A 23 32.77 16.26 -21.22
C LEU A 23 31.72 15.69 -20.28
N LEU A 24 30.47 16.01 -20.58
CA LEU A 24 29.30 15.59 -19.84
C LEU A 24 29.19 14.08 -20.05
N GLN A 25 29.75 13.31 -19.11
CA GLN A 25 29.83 11.86 -19.17
C GLN A 25 28.42 11.28 -19.32
N VAL A 26 28.12 10.70 -20.48
CA VAL A 26 26.87 9.96 -20.71
C VAL A 26 26.93 8.66 -19.94
N PHE A 27 25.90 8.39 -19.14
CA PHE A 27 25.79 7.14 -18.40
C PHE A 27 24.62 6.33 -18.93
N THR A 28 24.91 5.09 -19.33
CA THR A 28 23.93 4.08 -19.67
C THR A 28 24.06 2.93 -18.68
N PRO A 29 22.99 2.54 -17.98
CA PRO A 29 23.04 1.45 -17.00
C PRO A 29 23.50 0.13 -17.62
N ASN A 30 24.54 -0.48 -17.07
CA ASN A 30 24.97 -1.83 -17.45
C ASN A 30 24.36 -2.85 -16.48
N THR A 31 23.62 -3.82 -17.01
CA THR A 31 22.90 -4.84 -16.22
C THR A 31 23.75 -6.05 -15.84
N ASN A 32 24.95 -6.17 -16.39
CA ASN A 32 25.91 -7.24 -16.09
C ASN A 32 27.34 -6.68 -15.93
N PRO A 33 27.59 -5.79 -14.95
CA PRO A 33 28.90 -5.16 -14.78
C PRO A 33 30.02 -6.15 -14.41
N LEU A 34 29.68 -7.30 -13.83
CA LEU A 34 30.66 -8.32 -13.40
C LEU A 34 30.88 -9.43 -14.44
N GLY A 35 30.28 -9.33 -15.63
CA GLY A 35 30.38 -10.33 -16.70
C GLY A 35 29.56 -11.61 -16.46
N HIS A 36 29.19 -11.91 -15.20
CA HIS A 36 28.28 -13.01 -14.86
C HIS A 36 26.98 -12.50 -14.24
N GLN A 37 25.83 -12.84 -14.84
CA GLN A 37 24.52 -12.31 -14.44
C GLN A 37 24.18 -12.60 -12.97
N TRP A 38 24.47 -13.81 -12.49
CA TRP A 38 24.23 -14.20 -11.11
C TRP A 38 25.10 -13.41 -10.13
N ALA A 39 26.35 -13.11 -10.48
CA ALA A 39 27.25 -12.32 -9.63
C ALA A 39 26.78 -10.86 -9.57
N SER A 40 26.44 -10.28 -10.71
CA SER A 40 25.87 -8.93 -10.81
C SER A 40 24.58 -8.81 -10.01
N ALA A 41 23.71 -9.84 -10.04
CA ALA A 41 22.50 -9.91 -9.25
C ALA A 41 22.77 -10.03 -7.74
N LEU A 42 23.72 -10.88 -7.30
CA LEU A 42 24.09 -10.98 -5.89
C LEU A 42 24.60 -9.66 -5.33
N VAL A 43 25.40 -8.92 -6.09
CA VAL A 43 25.88 -7.59 -5.68
C VAL A 43 24.74 -6.58 -5.66
N ALA A 44 23.84 -6.59 -6.64
CA ALA A 44 22.65 -5.76 -6.65
C ALA A 44 21.63 -6.12 -5.54
N LEU A 45 21.69 -7.33 -4.99
CA LEU A 45 20.84 -7.77 -3.87
C LEU A 45 21.27 -7.16 -2.53
N ILE A 46 22.54 -6.76 -2.38
CA ILE A 46 23.12 -6.30 -1.11
C ILE A 46 22.27 -5.22 -0.42
N PRO A 47 21.81 -4.14 -1.09
CA PRO A 47 21.05 -3.08 -0.43
C PRO A 47 19.68 -3.56 0.08
N ILE A 48 18.98 -4.39 -0.70
CA ILE A 48 17.70 -4.99 -0.35
C ILE A 48 17.88 -5.98 0.81
N ALA A 49 18.88 -6.87 0.72
CA ALA A 49 19.20 -7.82 1.78
C ALA A 49 19.56 -7.10 3.08
N CYS A 50 20.36 -6.03 3.01
CA CYS A 50 20.63 -5.17 4.17
C CYS A 50 19.33 -4.64 4.76
N MET A 51 18.39 -4.16 3.93
CA MET A 51 17.14 -3.59 4.44
C MET A 51 16.31 -4.66 5.15
N LEU A 52 16.19 -5.85 4.53
CA LEU A 52 15.42 -6.96 5.07
C LEU A 52 16.04 -7.52 6.37
N VAL A 53 17.37 -7.66 6.42
CA VAL A 53 18.10 -8.17 7.58
C VAL A 53 18.07 -7.16 8.72
N THR A 54 18.34 -5.88 8.45
CA THR A 54 18.35 -4.84 9.49
C THR A 54 16.97 -4.64 10.11
N LEU A 55 15.90 -4.66 9.32
CA LEU A 55 14.53 -4.55 9.82
C LEU A 55 14.02 -5.84 10.47
N GLY A 56 14.20 -6.98 9.81
CA GLY A 56 13.62 -8.26 10.23
C GLY A 56 14.41 -8.96 11.33
N ALA A 57 15.72 -9.14 11.12
CA ALA A 57 16.58 -9.89 12.03
C ALA A 57 17.16 -9.00 13.14
N LEU A 58 17.72 -7.85 12.78
CA LEU A 58 18.37 -6.95 13.74
C LEU A 58 17.39 -5.98 14.43
N ARG A 59 16.16 -5.86 13.92
CA ARG A 59 15.09 -5.01 14.46
C ARG A 59 15.50 -3.54 14.62
N TRP A 60 16.29 -3.02 13.68
CA TRP A 60 16.66 -1.62 13.63
C TRP A 60 15.44 -0.74 13.37
N LYS A 61 15.51 0.52 13.82
CA LYS A 61 14.49 1.51 13.46
C LYS A 61 14.52 1.73 11.94
N ALA A 62 13.34 1.88 11.33
CA ALA A 62 13.21 1.86 9.87
C ALA A 62 14.03 2.94 9.14
N TYR A 63 14.19 4.12 9.73
CA TYR A 63 15.02 5.17 9.14
C TYR A 63 16.53 4.82 9.16
N TRP A 64 17.01 4.06 10.14
CA TRP A 64 18.40 3.59 10.17
C TRP A 64 18.64 2.46 9.17
N ALA A 65 17.69 1.52 9.08
CA ALA A 65 17.72 0.47 8.07
C ALA A 65 17.71 1.07 6.65
N GLY A 66 16.80 2.02 6.40
CA GLY A 66 16.72 2.75 5.14
C GLY A 66 18.01 3.50 4.82
N LEU A 67 18.63 4.16 5.81
CA LEU A 67 19.90 4.89 5.62
C LEU A 67 21.05 3.94 5.26
N ALA A 68 21.17 2.82 5.97
CA ALA A 68 22.21 1.83 5.72
C ALA A 68 22.07 1.20 4.33
N SER A 69 20.85 0.81 3.96
CA SER A 69 20.56 0.25 2.64
C SER A 69 20.76 1.24 1.51
N TRP A 70 20.30 2.49 1.68
CA TRP A 70 20.56 3.57 0.72
C TRP A 70 22.05 3.80 0.52
N PHE A 71 22.82 3.85 1.60
CA PHE A 71 24.27 4.03 1.52
C PHE A 71 24.94 2.86 0.77
N LEU A 72 24.55 1.62 1.07
CA LEU A 72 25.06 0.45 0.34
C LEU A 72 24.66 0.48 -1.13
N ALA A 73 23.46 0.93 -1.48
CA ALA A 73 23.05 1.09 -2.87
C ALA A 73 23.89 2.12 -3.62
N LEU A 74 24.28 3.23 -2.98
CA LEU A 74 25.22 4.20 -3.55
C LEU A 74 26.60 3.58 -3.78
N VAL A 75 27.12 2.85 -2.79
CA VAL A 75 28.41 2.17 -2.90
C VAL A 75 28.38 1.16 -4.06
N VAL A 76 27.34 0.35 -4.16
CA VAL A 76 27.17 -0.63 -5.25
C VAL A 76 27.02 0.07 -6.60
N ALA A 77 26.23 1.14 -6.68
CA ALA A 77 26.01 1.90 -7.90
C ALA A 77 27.34 2.46 -8.46
N ILE A 78 28.16 3.05 -7.59
CA ILE A 78 29.43 3.66 -7.98
C ILE A 78 30.51 2.60 -8.24
N ALA A 79 30.70 1.67 -7.30
CA ALA A 79 31.83 0.74 -7.34
C ALA A 79 31.63 -0.40 -8.36
N ALA A 80 30.44 -1.00 -8.39
CA ALA A 80 30.15 -2.15 -9.24
C ALA A 80 29.50 -1.73 -10.57
N PHE A 81 28.43 -0.93 -10.52
CA PHE A 81 27.68 -0.51 -11.72
C PHE A 81 28.29 0.69 -12.46
N LYS A 82 29.42 1.22 -11.95
CA LYS A 82 30.21 2.32 -12.56
C LYS A 82 29.38 3.57 -12.85
N MET A 83 28.35 3.82 -12.05
CA MET A 83 27.56 5.04 -12.11
C MET A 83 28.42 6.24 -11.67
N PRO A 84 28.45 7.35 -12.45
CA PRO A 84 29.15 8.56 -12.04
C PRO A 84 28.64 9.07 -10.69
N ILE A 85 29.56 9.41 -9.79
CA ILE A 85 29.25 9.83 -8.41
C ILE A 85 28.22 10.97 -8.38
N GLY A 86 28.40 11.98 -9.25
CA GLY A 86 27.48 13.11 -9.33
C GLY A 86 26.04 12.70 -9.70
N MET A 87 25.89 11.75 -10.64
CA MET A 87 24.57 11.24 -11.01
C MET A 87 23.96 10.41 -9.88
N ALA A 88 24.76 9.55 -9.23
CA ALA A 88 24.31 8.70 -8.13
C ALA A 88 23.75 9.51 -6.94
N PHE A 89 24.47 10.57 -6.53
CA PHE A 89 23.97 11.49 -5.52
C PHE A 89 22.78 12.31 -6.02
N SER A 90 22.79 12.76 -7.27
CA SER A 90 21.70 13.59 -7.80
C SER A 90 20.37 12.84 -7.88
N THR A 91 20.36 11.60 -8.41
CA THR A 91 19.14 10.76 -8.43
C THR A 91 18.67 10.42 -7.02
N SER A 92 19.61 10.17 -6.10
CA SER A 92 19.30 9.96 -4.68
C SER A 92 18.57 11.17 -4.07
N VAL A 93 19.05 12.40 -4.30
CA VAL A 93 18.42 13.61 -3.77
C VAL A 93 17.04 13.81 -4.39
N GLN A 94 16.89 13.55 -5.70
CA GLN A 94 15.60 13.57 -6.39
C GLN A 94 14.61 12.60 -5.73
N GLY A 95 15.01 11.34 -5.54
CA GLY A 95 14.19 10.31 -4.91
C GLY A 95 13.83 10.67 -3.46
N PHE A 96 14.77 11.20 -2.68
CA PHE A 96 14.50 11.64 -1.31
C PHE A 96 13.45 12.75 -1.26
N LEU A 97 13.60 13.78 -2.10
CA LEU A 97 12.67 14.89 -2.18
C LEU A 97 11.30 14.43 -2.68
N TYR A 98 11.26 13.50 -3.63
CA TYR A 98 10.03 12.89 -4.09
C TYR A 98 9.29 12.12 -2.98
N GLY A 99 10.04 11.41 -2.14
CA GLY A 99 9.56 10.75 -0.94
C GLY A 99 8.96 11.71 0.09
N LEU A 100 9.52 12.92 0.24
CA LEU A 100 8.93 13.96 1.09
C LEU A 100 7.71 14.62 0.43
N PHE A 101 7.84 14.96 -0.84
CA PHE A 101 6.81 15.61 -1.63
C PHE A 101 6.81 15.03 -3.05
N PRO A 102 5.71 14.40 -3.52
CA PRO A 102 4.37 14.50 -2.96
C PRO A 102 4.00 13.41 -1.94
N ILE A 103 4.82 12.38 -1.75
CA ILE A 103 4.42 11.15 -1.03
C ILE A 103 4.13 11.43 0.45
N GLY A 104 5.10 12.02 1.15
CA GLY A 104 4.94 12.42 2.54
C GLY A 104 3.82 13.44 2.76
N TRP A 105 3.58 14.32 1.79
CA TRP A 105 2.49 15.30 1.85
C TRP A 105 1.10 14.65 1.79
N ILE A 106 0.89 13.66 0.90
CA ILE A 106 -0.38 12.89 0.85
C ILE A 106 -0.70 12.31 2.22
N LEU A 107 0.30 11.67 2.81
CA LEU A 107 0.18 11.04 4.11
C LEU A 107 -0.12 12.05 5.23
N LEU A 108 0.62 13.16 5.28
CA LEU A 108 0.41 14.20 6.29
C LEU A 108 -0.99 14.82 6.19
N ALA A 109 -1.46 15.11 4.97
CA ALA A 109 -2.79 15.67 4.74
C ALA A 109 -3.92 14.70 5.13
N ALA A 110 -3.75 13.40 4.87
CA ALA A 110 -4.71 12.37 5.25
C ALA A 110 -4.85 12.25 6.78
N ILE A 111 -3.72 12.20 7.49
CA ILE A 111 -3.70 12.16 8.95
C ILE A 111 -4.21 13.47 9.55
N TRP A 112 -3.90 14.61 8.93
CA TRP A 112 -4.43 15.90 9.36
C TRP A 112 -5.96 15.92 9.30
N MET A 113 -6.55 15.53 8.17
CA MET A 113 -8.01 15.43 8.03
C MET A 113 -8.64 14.49 9.08
N TYR A 114 -8.01 13.33 9.29
CA TYR A 114 -8.43 12.39 10.32
C TYR A 114 -8.39 13.01 11.72
N GLN A 115 -7.28 13.65 12.10
CA GLN A 115 -7.15 14.26 13.43
C GLN A 115 -8.16 15.39 13.65
N VAL A 116 -8.46 16.20 12.63
CA VAL A 116 -9.51 17.23 12.70
C VAL A 116 -10.88 16.62 13.01
N THR A 117 -11.16 15.42 12.49
CA THR A 117 -12.40 14.67 12.77
C THR A 117 -12.41 14.07 14.18
N VAL A 118 -11.24 13.68 14.70
CA VAL A 118 -11.10 13.17 16.07
C VAL A 118 -11.29 14.29 17.09
N ILE A 119 -10.57 15.41 16.94
CA ILE A 119 -10.65 16.52 17.90
C ILE A 119 -12.01 17.24 17.89
N SER A 120 -12.80 17.08 16.82
CA SER A 120 -14.18 17.59 16.78
C SER A 120 -15.18 16.73 17.54
N GLY A 121 -14.78 15.55 18.03
CA GLY A 121 -15.64 14.58 18.73
C GLY A 121 -16.61 13.81 17.81
N ARG A 122 -16.61 14.09 16.49
CA ARG A 122 -17.53 13.46 15.53
C ARG A 122 -17.15 12.03 15.18
N PHE A 123 -15.90 11.64 15.44
CA PHE A 123 -15.45 10.27 15.29
C PHE A 123 -16.18 9.30 16.23
N ASP A 124 -16.47 9.73 17.46
CA ASP A 124 -17.22 8.91 18.42
C ASP A 124 -18.67 8.70 18.00
N ASP A 125 -19.31 9.69 17.39
CA ASP A 125 -20.66 9.57 16.81
C ASP A 125 -20.68 8.48 15.73
N LEU A 126 -19.64 8.41 14.89
CA LEU A 126 -19.51 7.38 13.85
C LEU A 126 -19.39 5.98 14.46
N ARG A 127 -18.51 5.84 15.46
CA ARG A 127 -18.30 4.58 16.19
C ARG A 127 -19.60 4.04 16.77
N ARG A 128 -20.38 4.90 17.43
CA ARG A 128 -21.65 4.48 18.06
C ARG A 128 -22.75 4.12 17.05
N THR A 129 -22.70 4.66 15.83
CA THR A 129 -23.68 4.35 14.78
C THR A 129 -23.69 2.86 14.42
N PHE A 130 -22.53 2.20 14.43
CA PHE A 130 -22.44 0.77 14.11
C PHE A 130 -23.18 -0.13 15.11
N PHE A 131 -23.20 0.24 16.39
CA PHE A 131 -23.87 -0.53 17.44
C PHE A 131 -25.40 -0.57 17.29
N MET A 132 -25.98 0.34 16.50
CA MET A 132 -27.42 0.38 16.23
C MET A 132 -27.86 -0.51 15.05
N ILE A 133 -26.92 -1.13 14.33
CA ILE A 133 -27.24 -1.83 13.07
C ILE A 133 -27.74 -3.26 13.30
N SER A 134 -27.18 -3.98 14.27
CA SER A 134 -27.54 -5.38 14.54
C SER A 134 -27.21 -5.77 15.96
N ASP A 135 -28.03 -6.63 16.57
CA ASP A 135 -27.74 -7.22 17.87
C ASP A 135 -26.80 -8.44 17.79
N ASP A 136 -26.59 -9.01 16.59
CA ASP A 136 -25.70 -10.16 16.43
C ASP A 136 -24.23 -9.70 16.36
N PRO A 137 -23.37 -10.14 17.30
CA PRO A 137 -21.98 -9.72 17.38
C PRO A 137 -21.17 -10.14 16.14
N ARG A 138 -21.58 -11.18 15.41
CA ARG A 138 -20.91 -11.63 14.18
C ARG A 138 -21.16 -10.69 13.02
N VAL A 139 -22.41 -10.25 12.88
CA VAL A 139 -22.79 -9.22 11.90
C VAL A 139 -22.10 -7.90 12.21
N LEU A 140 -22.19 -7.45 13.47
CA LEU A 140 -21.49 -6.23 13.92
C LEU A 140 -20.00 -6.32 13.70
N GLY A 141 -19.36 -7.44 14.04
CA GLY A 141 -17.92 -7.55 13.92
C GLY A 141 -17.43 -7.55 12.47
N ILE A 142 -18.20 -8.06 11.51
CA ILE A 142 -17.92 -7.86 10.08
C ILE A 142 -18.05 -6.39 9.71
N LEU A 143 -19.15 -5.73 10.07
CA LEU A 143 -19.36 -4.31 9.74
C LEU A 143 -18.27 -3.41 10.35
N ILE A 144 -17.83 -3.70 11.57
CA ILE A 144 -16.81 -2.95 12.30
C ILE A 144 -15.41 -3.24 11.75
N ALA A 145 -14.98 -4.50 11.71
CA ALA A 145 -13.60 -4.81 11.37
C ALA A 145 -13.34 -4.80 9.86
N PHE A 146 -14.29 -5.25 9.04
CA PHE A 146 -14.11 -5.34 7.59
C PHE A 146 -14.50 -4.04 6.90
N CYS A 147 -15.74 -3.58 7.07
CA CYS A 147 -16.22 -2.39 6.36
C CYS A 147 -15.67 -1.10 6.98
N PHE A 148 -15.90 -0.88 8.27
CA PHE A 148 -15.43 0.32 8.96
C PHE A 148 -13.90 0.33 9.09
N GLY A 149 -13.29 -0.80 9.42
CA GLY A 149 -11.83 -0.95 9.39
C GLY A 149 -11.24 -0.61 8.01
N GLY A 150 -11.87 -1.08 6.92
CA GLY A 150 -11.48 -0.72 5.56
C GLY A 150 -11.63 0.77 5.25
N LEU A 151 -12.72 1.40 5.71
CA LEU A 151 -12.92 2.86 5.61
C LEU A 151 -11.80 3.63 6.32
N LEU A 152 -11.41 3.18 7.53
CA LEU A 152 -10.33 3.82 8.28
C LEU A 152 -8.96 3.59 7.65
N GLU A 153 -8.69 2.41 7.08
CA GLU A 153 -7.44 2.13 6.37
C GLU A 153 -7.28 3.01 5.14
N ALA A 154 -8.40 3.30 4.45
CA ALA A 154 -8.43 4.24 3.34
C ALA A 154 -7.97 5.66 3.71
N LEU A 155 -8.21 6.09 4.96
CA LEU A 155 -7.93 7.47 5.40
C LEU A 155 -6.70 7.61 6.28
N ALA A 156 -6.63 6.85 7.36
CA ALA A 156 -5.64 7.01 8.41
C ALA A 156 -4.41 6.11 8.20
N GLY A 157 -4.63 4.87 7.73
CA GLY A 157 -3.57 3.86 7.57
C GLY A 157 -2.78 3.58 8.86
N PHE A 158 -1.55 3.06 8.71
CA PHE A 158 -0.54 2.95 9.79
C PHE A 158 -0.96 2.17 11.05
N GLY A 159 -1.92 1.26 10.93
CA GLY A 159 -2.39 0.41 12.02
C GLY A 159 -3.46 1.05 12.91
N ALA A 160 -3.74 2.34 12.77
CA ALA A 160 -4.87 2.99 13.45
C ALA A 160 -6.21 2.26 13.22
N PRO A 161 -6.53 1.76 12.01
CA PRO A 161 -7.75 1.00 11.76
C PRO A 161 -7.84 -0.28 12.60
N VAL A 162 -6.73 -1.02 12.71
CA VAL A 162 -6.67 -2.26 13.50
C VAL A 162 -6.88 -1.96 14.99
N ALA A 163 -6.23 -0.93 15.51
CA ALA A 163 -6.41 -0.52 16.91
C ALA A 163 -7.86 -0.14 17.23
N ILE A 164 -8.46 0.70 16.38
CA ILE A 164 -9.82 1.20 16.59
C ILE A 164 -10.84 0.06 16.44
N ALA A 165 -10.70 -0.77 15.39
CA ALA A 165 -11.58 -1.91 15.18
C ALA A 165 -11.47 -2.92 16.34
N ALA A 166 -10.26 -3.23 16.81
CA ALA A 166 -10.08 -4.14 17.94
C ALA A 166 -10.72 -3.59 19.23
N ALA A 167 -10.53 -2.30 19.54
CA ALA A 167 -11.16 -1.67 20.70
C ALA A 167 -12.70 -1.65 20.59
N MET A 168 -13.24 -1.40 19.40
CA MET A 168 -14.68 -1.46 19.17
C MET A 168 -15.25 -2.88 19.31
N LEU A 169 -14.55 -3.89 18.80
CA LEU A 169 -14.94 -5.29 18.98
C LEU A 169 -14.95 -5.68 20.46
N ILE A 170 -13.96 -5.24 21.24
CA ILE A 170 -13.94 -5.46 22.70
C ILE A 170 -15.18 -4.85 23.36
N ALA A 171 -15.55 -3.62 22.98
CA ALA A 171 -16.77 -2.97 23.49
C ALA A 171 -18.06 -3.73 23.14
N VAL A 172 -18.10 -4.42 21.99
CA VAL A 172 -19.22 -5.31 21.61
C VAL A 172 -19.28 -6.59 22.47
N GLY A 173 -18.21 -6.94 23.20
CA GLY A 173 -18.10 -8.14 24.02
C GLY A 173 -17.17 -9.23 23.47
N PHE A 174 -16.26 -8.88 22.54
CA PHE A 174 -15.25 -9.82 22.06
C PHE A 174 -14.11 -9.94 23.06
N GLY A 175 -13.65 -11.17 23.33
CA GLY A 175 -12.37 -11.38 24.01
C GLY A 175 -11.21 -10.63 23.32
N LYS A 176 -10.24 -10.13 24.11
CA LYS A 176 -9.13 -9.25 23.66
C LYS A 176 -8.39 -9.83 22.45
N LEU A 177 -7.94 -11.09 22.55
CA LEU A 177 -7.18 -11.75 21.48
C LEU A 177 -8.07 -12.02 20.26
N ARG A 178 -9.34 -12.40 20.46
CA ARG A 178 -10.30 -12.60 19.36
C ARG A 178 -10.54 -11.30 18.60
N ALA A 179 -10.68 -10.19 19.30
CA ALA A 179 -10.84 -8.87 18.70
C ALA A 179 -9.62 -8.48 17.86
N ALA A 180 -8.40 -8.62 18.40
CA ALA A 180 -7.17 -8.31 17.66
C ALA A 180 -6.97 -9.21 16.43
N VAL A 181 -7.17 -10.52 16.56
CA VAL A 181 -7.03 -11.48 15.44
C VAL A 181 -8.08 -11.17 14.36
N THR A 182 -9.32 -10.88 14.75
CA THR A 182 -10.39 -10.51 13.80
C THR A 182 -10.06 -9.20 13.07
N ALA A 183 -9.62 -8.17 13.79
CA ALA A 183 -9.25 -6.88 13.22
C ALA A 183 -8.04 -6.97 12.27
N LEU A 184 -7.00 -7.73 12.63
CA LEU A 184 -5.83 -7.94 11.78
C LEU A 184 -6.16 -8.70 10.49
N VAL A 185 -7.00 -9.74 10.59
CA VAL A 185 -7.43 -10.53 9.42
C VAL A 185 -8.35 -9.70 8.52
N ALA A 186 -9.26 -8.89 9.09
CA ALA A 186 -10.11 -8.02 8.31
C ALA A 186 -9.32 -6.95 7.54
N ASN A 187 -8.22 -6.46 8.14
CA ASN A 187 -7.38 -5.44 7.53
C ASN A 187 -6.52 -5.95 6.34
N THR A 188 -6.57 -7.23 5.95
CA THR A 188 -5.76 -7.79 4.83
C THR A 188 -6.34 -7.57 3.45
N VAL A 189 -7.43 -6.82 3.32
CA VAL A 189 -8.10 -6.53 2.05
C VAL A 189 -7.98 -5.05 1.65
N PRO A 190 -8.12 -4.08 2.58
CA PRO A 190 -8.12 -2.67 2.20
C PRO A 190 -6.73 -2.05 1.99
N VAL A 191 -5.64 -2.70 2.44
CA VAL A 191 -4.31 -2.06 2.51
C VAL A 191 -3.81 -1.52 1.20
N ALA A 192 -3.96 -2.23 0.07
CA ALA A 192 -3.42 -1.83 -1.23
C ALA A 192 -3.90 -0.42 -1.66
N PHE A 193 -5.10 -0.05 -1.22
CA PHE A 193 -5.73 1.24 -1.50
C PHE A 193 -5.82 2.13 -0.26
N GLY A 194 -5.12 1.75 0.81
CA GLY A 194 -4.99 2.52 2.05
C GLY A 194 -4.30 3.86 1.81
N ALA A 195 -4.50 4.80 2.75
CA ALA A 195 -4.01 6.18 2.64
C ALA A 195 -4.31 6.80 1.26
N VAL A 196 -5.55 6.63 0.79
CA VAL A 196 -6.09 7.21 -0.45
C VAL A 196 -5.32 6.71 -1.68
N GLY A 197 -5.12 5.40 -1.79
CA GLY A 197 -4.48 4.75 -2.95
C GLY A 197 -2.95 4.80 -2.98
N LEU A 198 -2.30 5.26 -1.90
CA LEU A 198 -0.86 5.51 -1.89
C LEU A 198 0.00 4.27 -2.22
N PRO A 199 -0.26 3.06 -1.69
CA PRO A 199 0.57 1.89 -2.00
C PRO A 199 0.55 1.52 -3.49
N VAL A 200 -0.63 1.41 -4.09
CA VAL A 200 -0.79 1.13 -5.53
C VAL A 200 -0.22 2.25 -6.39
N LEU A 201 -0.39 3.52 -6.00
CA LEU A 201 0.24 4.64 -6.69
C LEU A 201 1.77 4.52 -6.66
N MET A 202 2.36 4.14 -5.51
CA MET A 202 3.80 3.94 -5.41
C MET A 202 4.29 2.74 -6.20
N ALA A 203 3.52 1.66 -6.23
CA ALA A 203 3.84 0.49 -7.03
C ALA A 203 3.99 0.88 -8.51
N ALA A 204 3.01 1.61 -9.06
CA ALA A 204 3.06 2.10 -10.43
C ALA A 204 4.22 3.09 -10.66
N LYS A 205 4.37 4.07 -9.77
CA LYS A 205 5.33 5.17 -9.92
C LYS A 205 6.78 4.70 -9.88
N THR A 206 7.10 3.74 -9.01
CA THR A 206 8.46 3.16 -8.93
C THR A 206 8.73 2.09 -9.98
N ALA A 207 7.68 1.48 -10.53
CA ALA A 207 7.76 0.63 -11.72
C ALA A 207 7.85 1.43 -13.04
N ASN A 208 7.71 2.76 -12.99
CA ASN A 208 7.55 3.66 -14.13
C ASN A 208 6.38 3.24 -15.06
N LEU A 209 5.24 2.90 -14.44
CA LEU A 209 4.00 2.49 -15.09
C LEU A 209 2.87 3.46 -14.72
N ASP A 210 1.83 3.50 -15.56
CA ASP A 210 0.61 4.24 -15.24
C ASP A 210 -0.18 3.48 -14.16
N VAL A 211 -0.59 4.20 -13.12
CA VAL A 211 -1.40 3.65 -12.02
C VAL A 211 -2.71 3.03 -12.49
N MET A 212 -3.27 3.51 -13.61
CA MET A 212 -4.49 2.94 -14.19
C MET A 212 -4.31 1.55 -14.78
N HIS A 213 -3.07 1.09 -14.95
CA HIS A 213 -2.77 -0.30 -15.32
C HIS A 213 -2.57 -1.19 -14.09
N ILE A 214 -2.00 -0.65 -13.02
CA ILE A 214 -1.65 -1.40 -11.80
C ILE A 214 -2.82 -1.51 -10.81
N ALA A 215 -3.57 -0.42 -10.64
CA ALA A 215 -4.69 -0.36 -9.70
C ALA A 215 -5.74 -1.42 -10.00
N PRO A 216 -6.22 -1.60 -11.25
CA PRO A 216 -7.27 -2.58 -11.49
C PRO A 216 -6.75 -4.02 -11.34
N VAL A 217 -5.48 -4.32 -11.68
CA VAL A 217 -4.89 -5.64 -11.44
C VAL A 217 -4.88 -5.96 -9.94
N THR A 218 -4.34 -5.04 -9.14
CA THR A 218 -4.24 -5.18 -7.67
C THR A 218 -5.63 -5.36 -7.06
N ALA A 219 -6.60 -4.52 -7.47
CA ALA A 219 -7.97 -4.58 -6.99
C ALA A 219 -8.66 -5.90 -7.31
N ARG A 220 -8.45 -6.47 -8.49
CA ARG A 220 -9.08 -7.74 -8.88
C ARG A 220 -8.58 -8.91 -8.06
N ILE A 221 -7.27 -8.96 -7.79
CA ILE A 221 -6.68 -9.95 -6.87
C ILE A 221 -7.27 -9.78 -5.47
N CYS A 222 -7.30 -8.54 -4.96
CA CYS A 222 -7.86 -8.25 -3.64
C CYS A 222 -9.37 -8.47 -3.55
N ALA A 223 -10.13 -8.26 -4.64
CA ALA A 223 -11.57 -8.46 -4.70
C ALA A 223 -11.94 -9.94 -4.53
N ILE A 224 -11.11 -10.85 -5.03
CA ILE A 224 -11.29 -12.29 -4.79
C ILE A 224 -11.06 -12.61 -3.31
N LEU A 225 -10.10 -11.94 -2.65
CA LEU A 225 -9.93 -12.10 -1.20
C LEU A 225 -11.13 -11.58 -0.40
N CYS A 226 -11.86 -10.56 -0.89
CA CYS A 226 -13.10 -10.11 -0.26
C CYS A 226 -14.13 -11.24 -0.12
N LEU A 227 -14.10 -12.24 -1.00
CA LEU A 227 -15.01 -13.39 -0.92
C LEU A 227 -14.60 -14.41 0.15
N VAL A 228 -13.35 -14.41 0.58
CA VAL A 228 -12.80 -15.39 1.53
C VAL A 228 -12.71 -14.81 2.94
N VAL A 229 -12.28 -13.56 3.07
CA VAL A 229 -11.96 -12.93 4.35
C VAL A 229 -13.16 -12.84 5.31
N PRO A 230 -14.39 -12.48 4.88
CA PRO A 230 -15.56 -12.51 5.77
C PRO A 230 -15.82 -13.90 6.37
N PHE A 231 -15.55 -14.97 5.63
CA PHE A 231 -15.70 -16.34 6.16
C PHE A 231 -14.60 -16.69 7.16
N LEU A 232 -13.36 -16.26 6.91
CA LEU A 232 -12.28 -16.40 7.88
C LEU A 232 -12.60 -15.64 9.18
N MET A 233 -13.18 -14.43 9.06
CA MET A 233 -13.66 -13.68 10.21
C MET A 233 -14.74 -14.45 10.96
N LEU A 234 -15.80 -14.93 10.30
CA LEU A 234 -16.83 -15.74 10.96
C LEU A 234 -16.26 -16.97 11.69
N GLN A 235 -15.24 -17.60 11.11
CA GLN A 235 -14.52 -18.71 11.74
C GLN A 235 -13.74 -18.29 12.99
N ILE A 236 -13.07 -17.14 12.96
CA ILE A 236 -12.31 -16.60 14.11
C ILE A 236 -13.27 -16.19 15.24
N MET A 237 -14.39 -15.58 14.86
CA MET A 237 -15.36 -15.02 15.79
C MET A 237 -16.12 -16.14 16.52
N ASP A 238 -16.76 -17.04 15.77
CA ASP A 238 -17.71 -18.03 16.33
C ASP A 238 -17.53 -19.46 15.75
N GLY A 239 -16.36 -19.74 15.18
CA GLY A 239 -16.01 -21.06 14.68
C GLY A 239 -16.91 -21.57 13.55
N LYS A 240 -17.18 -22.88 13.53
CA LYS A 240 -18.02 -23.52 12.50
C LYS A 240 -19.47 -23.02 12.54
N LYS A 241 -20.00 -22.67 13.73
CA LYS A 241 -21.36 -22.15 13.88
C LYS A 241 -21.48 -20.76 13.26
N GLY A 242 -20.47 -19.90 13.48
CA GLY A 242 -20.40 -18.58 12.84
C GLY A 242 -20.52 -18.66 11.32
N ILE A 243 -19.77 -19.57 10.69
CA ILE A 243 -19.90 -19.80 9.24
C ILE A 243 -21.31 -20.30 8.89
N LYS A 244 -21.77 -21.38 9.52
CA LYS A 244 -23.05 -22.02 9.16
C LYS A 244 -24.26 -21.08 9.30
N GLU A 245 -24.26 -20.22 10.31
CA GLU A 245 -25.39 -19.35 10.64
C GLU A 245 -25.32 -17.98 9.95
N CYS A 246 -24.12 -17.48 9.62
CA CYS A 246 -23.92 -16.14 9.04
C CYS A 246 -23.28 -16.14 7.63
N TRP A 247 -23.11 -17.30 6.97
CA TRP A 247 -22.57 -17.35 5.61
C TRP A 247 -23.31 -16.47 4.59
N PRO A 248 -24.66 -16.28 4.61
CA PRO A 248 -25.32 -15.46 3.61
C PRO A 248 -24.88 -13.99 3.74
N PHE A 249 -24.72 -13.53 4.98
CA PHE A 249 -24.22 -12.19 5.26
C PHE A 249 -22.75 -12.03 4.89
N GLY A 250 -21.90 -12.98 5.26
CA GLY A 250 -20.49 -12.97 4.88
C GLY A 250 -20.27 -12.97 3.37
N LEU A 251 -21.03 -13.78 2.64
CA LEU A 251 -21.02 -13.82 1.17
C LEU A 251 -21.50 -12.49 0.57
N PHE A 252 -22.62 -11.96 1.07
CA PHE A 252 -23.19 -10.70 0.59
C PHE A 252 -22.19 -9.55 0.76
N VAL A 253 -21.63 -9.38 1.97
CA VAL A 253 -20.62 -8.36 2.25
C VAL A 253 -19.39 -8.55 1.35
N GLY A 254 -18.89 -9.78 1.22
CA GLY A 254 -17.74 -10.08 0.38
C GLY A 254 -17.94 -9.75 -1.09
N ILE A 255 -19.11 -10.11 -1.65
CA ILE A 255 -19.48 -9.82 -3.04
C ILE A 255 -19.59 -8.31 -3.26
N VAL A 256 -20.38 -7.61 -2.44
CA VAL A 256 -20.61 -6.17 -2.63
C VAL A 256 -19.29 -5.41 -2.51
N PHE A 257 -18.50 -5.69 -1.47
CA PHE A 257 -17.22 -5.03 -1.26
C PHE A 257 -16.24 -5.33 -2.41
N GLY A 258 -16.16 -6.60 -2.84
CA GLY A 258 -15.32 -7.03 -3.95
C GLY A 258 -15.72 -6.41 -5.29
N VAL A 259 -17.02 -6.37 -5.61
CA VAL A 259 -17.55 -5.79 -6.86
C VAL A 259 -17.32 -4.29 -6.92
N VAL A 260 -17.61 -3.56 -5.84
CA VAL A 260 -17.34 -2.11 -5.79
C VAL A 260 -15.84 -1.84 -5.93
N LYS A 261 -14.99 -2.62 -5.23
CA LYS A 261 -13.53 -2.54 -5.36
C LYS A 261 -13.08 -2.75 -6.81
N TRP A 262 -13.62 -3.78 -7.47
CA TRP A 262 -13.31 -4.11 -8.86
C TRP A 262 -13.65 -2.97 -9.82
N ILE A 263 -14.81 -2.33 -9.64
CA ILE A 263 -15.29 -1.25 -10.50
C ILE A 263 -14.48 0.03 -10.26
N VAL A 264 -14.41 0.50 -9.01
CA VAL A 264 -13.86 1.82 -8.69
C VAL A 264 -12.36 1.90 -8.97
N ALA A 265 -11.61 0.84 -8.71
CA ALA A 265 -10.17 0.79 -9.02
C ALA A 265 -9.86 0.86 -10.52
N GLY A 266 -10.84 0.54 -11.38
CA GLY A 266 -10.78 0.69 -12.83
C GLY A 266 -11.00 2.12 -13.34
N THR A 267 -11.27 3.08 -12.45
CA THR A 267 -11.62 4.47 -12.80
C THR A 267 -10.58 5.45 -12.29
N ALA A 268 -10.67 6.72 -12.73
CA ALA A 268 -9.85 7.81 -12.21
C ALA A 268 -9.98 8.03 -10.68
N LEU A 269 -10.97 7.41 -10.04
CA LEU A 269 -11.22 7.45 -8.60
C LEU A 269 -10.60 6.28 -7.84
N TYR A 270 -9.60 5.58 -8.41
CA TYR A 270 -8.94 4.43 -7.75
C TYR A 270 -8.43 4.74 -6.33
N ASN A 271 -8.05 6.00 -6.05
CA ASN A 271 -7.66 6.47 -4.72
C ASN A 271 -8.76 6.30 -3.65
N LEU A 272 -10.02 6.24 -4.06
CA LEU A 272 -11.19 6.15 -3.19
C LEU A 272 -11.78 4.73 -3.12
N THR A 273 -11.12 3.74 -3.70
CA THR A 273 -11.66 2.38 -3.88
C THR A 273 -12.22 1.80 -2.59
N GLU A 274 -11.46 1.84 -1.49
CA GLU A 274 -11.92 1.30 -0.20
C GLU A 274 -13.03 2.15 0.45
N ILE A 275 -13.02 3.47 0.24
CA ILE A 275 -14.05 4.35 0.80
C ILE A 275 -15.40 4.00 0.17
N PHE A 276 -15.45 3.90 -1.16
CA PHE A 276 -16.66 3.47 -1.87
C PHE A 276 -17.05 2.05 -1.48
N ALA A 277 -16.10 1.11 -1.47
CA ALA A 277 -16.37 -0.28 -1.12
C ALA A 277 -16.96 -0.39 0.30
N ALA A 278 -16.40 0.29 1.29
CA ALA A 278 -16.89 0.28 2.66
C ALA A 278 -18.29 0.93 2.78
N VAL A 279 -18.47 2.15 2.29
CA VAL A 279 -19.74 2.90 2.46
C VAL A 279 -20.90 2.22 1.74
N ILE A 280 -20.70 1.79 0.49
CA ILE A 280 -21.74 1.09 -0.28
C ILE A 280 -22.06 -0.25 0.37
N THR A 281 -21.05 -0.99 0.84
CA THR A 281 -21.28 -2.27 1.51
C THR A 281 -22.05 -2.11 2.81
N VAL A 282 -21.76 -1.11 3.64
CA VAL A 282 -22.55 -0.85 4.86
C VAL A 282 -23.99 -0.47 4.51
N ALA A 283 -24.18 0.44 3.55
CA ALA A 283 -25.52 0.86 3.11
C ALA A 283 -26.36 -0.32 2.63
N LEU A 284 -25.80 -1.17 1.76
CA LEU A 284 -26.49 -2.34 1.23
C LEU A 284 -26.64 -3.45 2.28
N ALA A 285 -25.70 -3.60 3.21
CA ALA A 285 -25.80 -4.54 4.32
C ALA A 285 -26.96 -4.18 5.26
N MET A 286 -27.17 -2.88 5.55
CA MET A 286 -28.33 -2.44 6.33
C MET A 286 -29.66 -2.78 5.63
N VAL A 287 -29.73 -2.67 4.31
CA VAL A 287 -30.92 -3.08 3.53
C VAL A 287 -31.08 -4.60 3.56
N PHE A 288 -30.00 -5.35 3.38
CA PHE A 288 -30.01 -6.82 3.43
C PHE A 288 -30.48 -7.34 4.80
N LEU A 289 -30.07 -6.69 5.90
CA LEU A 289 -30.48 -7.06 7.26
C LEU A 289 -31.98 -6.82 7.54
N LYS A 290 -32.69 -6.04 6.70
CA LYS A 290 -34.15 -5.93 6.78
C LYS A 290 -34.88 -7.15 6.24
N VAL A 291 -34.25 -7.90 5.34
CA VAL A 291 -34.84 -9.09 4.70
C VAL A 291 -34.27 -10.39 5.25
N TRP A 292 -33.08 -10.34 5.84
CA TRP A 292 -32.39 -11.50 6.42
C TRP A 292 -31.90 -11.18 7.83
N SER A 293 -32.17 -12.08 8.77
CA SER A 293 -31.67 -11.98 10.14
C SER A 293 -30.81 -13.19 10.51
N PRO A 294 -29.71 -12.98 11.27
CA PRO A 294 -28.87 -14.07 11.74
C PRO A 294 -29.60 -14.89 12.81
N LYS A 295 -29.33 -16.19 12.84
CA LYS A 295 -29.87 -17.12 13.85
C LYS A 295 -28.82 -17.36 14.93
N GLY A 296 -29.23 -17.43 16.20
CA GLY A 296 -28.35 -17.82 17.30
C GLY A 296 -27.44 -16.72 17.86
N GLY A 297 -27.76 -15.44 17.63
CA GLY A 297 -26.93 -14.30 18.05
C GLY A 297 -26.64 -14.25 19.55
N ALA A 298 -27.63 -14.52 20.42
CA ALA A 298 -27.43 -14.55 21.88
C ALA A 298 -26.41 -15.61 22.31
N ALA A 299 -26.54 -16.83 21.78
CA ALA A 299 -25.58 -17.91 22.06
C ALA A 299 -24.20 -17.63 21.45
N ALA A 300 -24.12 -16.87 20.35
CA ALA A 300 -22.86 -16.44 19.76
C ALA A 300 -22.18 -15.37 20.62
N ALA A 301 -22.93 -14.45 21.24
CA ALA A 301 -22.41 -13.43 22.13
C ALA A 301 -21.67 -14.04 23.33
N GLU A 302 -22.27 -15.06 23.95
CA GLU A 302 -21.63 -15.80 25.04
C GLU A 302 -20.30 -16.44 24.60
N ARG A 303 -20.28 -17.12 23.44
CA ARG A 303 -19.08 -17.81 22.93
C ARG A 303 -17.97 -16.85 22.51
N ILE A 304 -18.32 -15.68 21.96
CA ILE A 304 -17.38 -14.66 21.48
C ILE A 304 -16.69 -13.93 22.64
N GLY A 305 -17.32 -13.85 23.81
CA GLY A 305 -16.72 -13.30 25.03
C GLY A 305 -15.68 -14.21 25.69
N ILE A 306 -15.72 -15.52 25.43
CA ILE A 306 -14.80 -16.50 26.03
C ILE A 306 -13.36 -16.27 25.56
N PRO A 307 -12.37 -16.09 26.46
CA PRO A 307 -10.97 -15.93 26.11
C PRO A 307 -10.45 -16.96 25.10
N MET A 308 -9.61 -16.51 24.16
CA MET A 308 -8.85 -17.41 23.29
C MET A 308 -7.59 -17.97 23.96
N ASP A 309 -7.13 -17.31 25.02
CA ASP A 309 -6.01 -17.76 25.85
C ASP A 309 -6.20 -17.28 27.31
N THR A 310 -6.60 -18.20 28.17
CA THR A 310 -6.87 -17.90 29.60
C THR A 310 -5.61 -17.59 30.40
N THR A 311 -4.42 -17.76 29.83
CA THR A 311 -3.15 -17.38 30.48
C THR A 311 -2.82 -15.89 30.30
N LEU A 312 -3.44 -15.25 29.30
CA LEU A 312 -3.16 -13.86 28.90
C LEU A 312 -4.37 -12.93 29.03
N GLU A 313 -5.58 -13.48 29.16
CA GLU A 313 -6.82 -12.72 29.20
C GLU A 313 -7.57 -12.95 30.53
N ASP A 314 -7.93 -11.86 31.20
CA ASP A 314 -8.72 -11.89 32.44
C ASP A 314 -10.20 -12.08 32.15
N GLY A 315 -10.73 -13.27 32.41
CA GLY A 315 -12.18 -13.56 32.37
C GLY A 315 -12.88 -13.32 31.02
N ALA A 316 -14.17 -13.61 30.96
CA ALA A 316 -14.98 -13.25 29.80
C ALA A 316 -15.26 -11.75 29.81
N ILE A 317 -15.24 -11.12 28.62
CA ILE A 317 -15.62 -9.72 28.49
C ILE A 317 -17.12 -9.64 28.26
N GLU A 318 -17.82 -8.97 29.17
CA GLU A 318 -19.21 -8.62 28.95
C GLU A 318 -19.33 -7.42 28.01
N LYS A 319 -20.38 -7.42 27.19
CA LYS A 319 -20.73 -6.28 26.35
C LYS A 319 -20.91 -5.06 27.25
N THR A 320 -20.20 -3.98 26.97
CA THR A 320 -20.41 -2.73 27.72
C THR A 320 -21.81 -2.21 27.39
N GLU A 321 -22.59 -1.83 28.40
CA GLU A 321 -23.90 -1.20 28.16
C GLU A 321 -23.71 0.07 27.32
N ASP A 322 -24.33 0.09 26.14
CA ASP A 322 -24.13 1.15 25.16
C ASP A 322 -24.89 2.42 25.54
N ALA A 323 -24.17 3.54 25.63
CA ALA A 323 -24.74 4.89 25.65
C ALA A 323 -25.19 5.34 24.24
N SER A 324 -25.95 4.48 23.53
CA SER A 324 -26.52 4.76 22.20
C SER A 324 -27.76 5.66 22.25
N ALA A 325 -28.32 5.89 23.45
CA ALA A 325 -29.56 6.62 23.70
C ALA A 325 -29.61 8.07 23.14
N ASP A 326 -28.48 8.67 22.74
CA ASP A 326 -28.37 10.08 22.35
C ASP A 326 -27.98 10.34 20.88
N LEU A 327 -28.06 9.35 19.98
CA LEU A 327 -27.70 9.53 18.56
C LEU A 327 -28.89 9.97 17.71
N THR A 328 -28.91 11.24 17.34
CA THR A 328 -29.87 11.78 16.36
C THR A 328 -29.36 11.58 14.93
N ALA A 329 -30.29 11.51 13.95
CA ALA A 329 -29.94 11.42 12.53
C ALA A 329 -28.99 12.54 12.07
N GLY A 330 -29.12 13.75 12.65
CA GLY A 330 -28.22 14.87 12.39
C GLY A 330 -26.78 14.61 12.85
N ARG A 331 -26.57 13.95 14.01
CA ARG A 331 -25.23 13.56 14.48
C ARG A 331 -24.60 12.50 13.60
N ILE A 332 -25.39 11.51 13.17
CA ILE A 332 -24.93 10.47 12.24
C ILE A 332 -24.50 11.10 10.92
N MET A 333 -25.29 12.01 10.36
CA MET A 333 -24.91 12.72 9.14
C MET A 333 -23.64 13.53 9.36
N MET A 334 -23.52 14.25 10.48
CA MET A 334 -22.31 15.01 10.80
C MET A 334 -21.08 14.11 10.93
N ALA A 335 -21.21 12.89 11.44
CA ALA A 335 -20.13 11.92 11.50
C ALA A 335 -19.65 11.44 10.11
N LEU A 336 -20.53 11.47 9.10
CA LEU A 336 -20.22 11.05 7.73
C LEU A 336 -19.64 12.17 6.83
N VAL A 337 -19.73 13.43 7.25
CA VAL A 337 -19.27 14.60 6.47
C VAL A 337 -17.86 14.48 5.89
N PRO A 338 -16.81 14.05 6.64
CA PRO A 338 -15.45 14.04 6.12
C PRO A 338 -15.31 13.09 4.93
N TYR A 339 -15.97 11.94 5.02
CA TYR A 339 -15.96 10.92 3.97
C TYR A 339 -16.72 11.38 2.72
N VAL A 340 -17.89 12.00 2.92
CA VAL A 340 -18.68 12.58 1.81
C VAL A 340 -17.89 13.69 1.12
N LEU A 341 -17.18 14.55 1.88
CA LEU A 341 -16.33 15.59 1.31
C LEU A 341 -15.13 15.02 0.55
N VAL A 342 -14.46 13.98 1.06
CA VAL A 342 -13.39 13.29 0.31
C VAL A 342 -13.94 12.80 -1.03
N ILE A 343 -15.08 12.09 -1.03
CA ILE A 343 -15.69 11.57 -2.26
C ILE A 343 -16.02 12.72 -3.22
N ALA A 344 -16.69 13.76 -2.73
CA ALA A 344 -17.13 14.89 -3.55
C ALA A 344 -15.96 15.66 -4.17
N ILE A 345 -14.93 15.99 -3.38
CA ILE A 345 -13.77 16.76 -3.84
C ILE A 345 -12.96 15.98 -4.87
N PHE A 346 -12.70 14.70 -4.61
CA PHE A 346 -11.95 13.87 -5.56
C PHE A 346 -12.75 13.59 -6.83
N ALA A 347 -14.06 13.36 -6.73
CA ALA A 347 -14.93 13.23 -7.90
C ALA A 347 -14.94 14.51 -8.75
N PHE A 348 -15.02 15.68 -8.10
CA PHE A 348 -14.94 16.96 -8.78
C PHE A 348 -13.57 17.21 -9.42
N ALA A 349 -12.49 16.88 -8.72
CA ALA A 349 -11.12 16.99 -9.22
C ALA A 349 -10.83 16.06 -10.41
N ALA A 350 -11.54 14.93 -10.51
CA ALA A 350 -11.42 13.98 -11.61
C ALA A 350 -12.11 14.44 -12.91
N LEU A 351 -12.98 15.47 -12.86
CA LEU A 351 -13.62 16.03 -14.06
C LEU A 351 -12.57 16.63 -15.01
N GLY A 352 -12.65 16.30 -16.30
CA GLY A 352 -11.63 16.66 -17.31
C GLY A 352 -11.16 18.13 -17.27
N PRO A 353 -12.06 19.13 -17.22
CA PRO A 353 -11.67 20.54 -17.12
C PRO A 353 -10.92 20.87 -15.84
N ILE A 354 -11.37 20.34 -14.70
CA ILE A 354 -10.76 20.58 -13.39
C ILE A 354 -9.40 19.89 -13.30
N LYS A 355 -9.31 18.62 -13.72
CA LYS A 355 -8.04 17.88 -13.81
C LYS A 355 -7.01 18.65 -14.64
N SER A 356 -7.43 19.17 -15.80
CA SER A 356 -6.56 19.97 -16.68
C SER A 356 -6.12 21.28 -16.01
N PHE A 357 -7.00 21.92 -15.24
CA PHE A 357 -6.66 23.11 -14.46
C PHE A 357 -5.66 22.80 -13.35
N LEU A 358 -5.87 21.72 -12.59
CA LEU A 358 -4.95 21.31 -11.52
C LEU A 358 -3.55 21.00 -12.08
N LEU A 359 -3.47 20.34 -13.24
CA LEU A 359 -2.21 20.04 -13.91
C LEU A 359 -1.44 21.28 -14.39
N LYS A 360 -2.13 22.40 -14.69
CA LYS A 360 -1.44 23.67 -15.03
C LYS A 360 -0.66 24.26 -13.86
N GLY A 361 -0.99 23.88 -12.63
CA GLY A 361 -0.23 24.26 -11.44
C GLY A 361 1.06 23.49 -11.24
N ASP A 362 1.28 22.42 -11.99
CA ASP A 362 2.45 21.58 -11.83
C ASP A 362 3.65 22.17 -12.56
N VAL A 363 4.77 22.28 -11.85
CA VAL A 363 5.99 22.87 -12.40
C VAL A 363 6.92 21.76 -12.84
N LYS A 364 7.18 21.68 -14.15
CA LYS A 364 8.20 20.77 -14.70
C LYS A 364 9.55 21.48 -14.73
N MET A 365 10.58 20.82 -14.22
CA MET A 365 11.95 21.31 -14.27
C MET A 365 12.92 20.20 -14.67
N ALA A 366 13.97 20.54 -15.41
CA ALA A 366 15.09 19.63 -15.62
C ALA A 366 15.80 19.41 -14.28
N TRP A 367 16.08 18.16 -13.93
CA TRP A 367 16.75 17.85 -12.69
C TRP A 367 18.26 18.05 -12.82
N PRO A 368 18.91 18.80 -11.91
CA PRO A 368 20.34 19.09 -12.02
C PRO A 368 21.19 17.82 -11.96
N GLY A 369 22.20 17.69 -12.81
CA GLY A 369 23.16 16.58 -12.75
C GLY A 369 22.66 15.23 -13.28
N LEU A 370 21.47 15.16 -13.90
CA LEU A 370 20.94 13.94 -14.53
C LEU A 370 20.73 14.05 -16.05
N SER A 371 21.02 15.20 -16.66
CA SER A 371 20.76 15.46 -18.10
C SER A 371 21.42 14.50 -19.09
N GLN A 372 22.42 13.73 -18.65
CA GLN A 372 23.18 12.78 -19.47
C GLN A 372 22.90 11.32 -19.11
N MET A 373 21.89 11.07 -18.28
CA MET A 373 21.50 9.73 -17.88
C MET A 373 20.55 9.12 -18.92
N MET A 374 20.98 8.03 -19.53
CA MET A 374 20.16 7.27 -20.47
C MET A 374 19.34 6.21 -19.73
N ALA A 375 18.21 5.83 -20.34
CA ALA A 375 17.47 4.64 -19.94
C ALA A 375 18.31 3.37 -20.16
N ALA A 376 17.96 2.27 -19.51
CA ALA A 376 18.71 1.02 -19.57
C ALA A 376 18.80 0.39 -20.99
N ASN A 377 17.87 0.74 -21.88
CA ASN A 377 17.90 0.33 -23.30
C ASN A 377 18.89 1.17 -24.14
N GLY A 378 19.49 2.22 -23.58
CA GLY A 378 20.41 3.13 -24.25
C GLY A 378 19.80 4.04 -25.32
N SER A 379 18.49 3.93 -25.59
CA SER A 379 17.85 4.59 -26.74
C SER A 379 17.03 5.83 -26.37
N SER A 380 16.74 6.03 -25.07
CA SER A 380 15.91 7.13 -24.58
C SER A 380 16.55 7.79 -23.35
N PRO A 381 16.32 9.08 -23.10
CA PRO A 381 16.65 9.72 -21.83
C PRO A 381 15.98 9.00 -20.66
N SER A 382 16.62 8.95 -19.50
CA SER A 382 15.97 8.48 -18.27
C SER A 382 14.76 9.36 -17.92
N ALA A 383 13.68 8.76 -17.40
CA ALA A 383 12.51 9.49 -16.92
C ALA A 383 12.89 10.50 -15.82
N HIS A 384 13.93 10.19 -15.04
CA HIS A 384 14.44 11.00 -13.95
C HIS A 384 15.27 12.22 -14.39
N GLN A 385 15.56 12.38 -15.69
CA GLN A 385 16.14 13.65 -16.19
C GLN A 385 15.25 14.87 -15.93
N SER A 386 13.94 14.65 -15.78
CA SER A 386 12.96 15.69 -15.47
C SER A 386 12.29 15.41 -14.12
N TYR A 387 11.98 16.48 -13.39
CA TYR A 387 11.18 16.41 -12.18
C TYR A 387 9.93 17.26 -12.35
N THR A 388 8.78 16.70 -12.01
CA THR A 388 7.52 17.43 -11.99
C THR A 388 7.11 17.70 -10.55
N TRP A 389 7.14 18.96 -10.13
CA TRP A 389 6.61 19.40 -8.86
C TRP A 389 5.08 19.46 -8.94
N GLN A 390 4.44 18.38 -8.49
CA GLN A 390 2.98 18.23 -8.53
C GLN A 390 2.38 18.99 -7.34
N TRP A 391 1.99 20.26 -7.49
CA TRP A 391 1.42 21.01 -6.35
C TRP A 391 -0.08 20.75 -6.24
N MET A 392 -0.85 21.20 -7.22
CA MET A 392 -2.31 21.18 -7.17
C MET A 392 -2.91 19.84 -7.58
N SER A 393 -2.23 19.08 -8.45
CA SER A 393 -2.74 17.80 -8.96
C SER A 393 -2.60 16.64 -7.98
N THR A 394 -1.95 16.85 -6.83
CA THR A 394 -1.70 15.77 -5.87
C THR A 394 -2.92 15.43 -5.02
N PRO A 395 -3.12 14.13 -4.69
CA PRO A 395 -4.11 13.73 -3.70
C PRO A 395 -3.96 14.45 -2.35
N GLY A 396 -2.72 14.78 -1.95
CA GLY A 396 -2.43 15.48 -0.70
C GLY A 396 -3.00 16.89 -0.67
N PHE A 397 -2.93 17.62 -1.79
CA PHE A 397 -3.56 18.94 -1.91
C PHE A 397 -5.09 18.85 -1.76
N LEU A 398 -5.73 17.89 -2.43
CA LEU A 398 -7.17 17.66 -2.32
C LEU A 398 -7.57 17.31 -0.88
N LEU A 399 -6.80 16.46 -0.20
CA LEU A 399 -7.04 16.11 1.21
C LEU A 399 -6.84 17.29 2.17
N ALA A 400 -5.88 18.17 1.89
CA ALA A 400 -5.71 19.39 2.66
C ALA A 400 -6.93 20.31 2.53
N ILE A 401 -7.51 20.45 1.34
CA ILE A 401 -8.79 21.16 1.15
C ILE A 401 -9.90 20.51 1.98
N VAL A 402 -10.01 19.18 1.94
CA VAL A 402 -11.01 18.45 2.76
C VAL A 402 -10.78 18.74 4.26
N ALA A 403 -9.55 18.65 4.76
CA ALA A 403 -9.24 18.91 6.17
C ALA A 403 -9.69 20.30 6.62
N ILE A 404 -9.45 21.31 5.78
CA ILE A 404 -9.87 22.70 6.04
C ILE A 404 -11.40 22.81 6.05
N LEU A 405 -12.09 22.26 5.04
CA LEU A 405 -13.56 22.31 4.98
C LEU A 405 -14.21 21.57 6.15
N VAL A 406 -13.68 20.41 6.54
CA VAL A 406 -14.13 19.66 7.71
C VAL A 406 -13.95 20.51 8.98
N GLY A 407 -12.78 21.15 9.14
CA GLY A 407 -12.51 22.05 10.25
C GLY A 407 -13.51 23.21 10.33
N ILE A 408 -13.85 23.82 9.18
CA ILE A 408 -14.83 24.91 9.08
C ILE A 408 -16.23 24.41 9.46
N ILE A 409 -16.68 23.29 8.88
CA ILE A 409 -18.03 22.73 9.13
C ILE A 409 -18.19 22.34 10.59
N TYR A 410 -17.17 21.73 11.19
CA TYR A 410 -17.16 21.35 12.60
C TYR A 410 -16.85 22.49 13.56
N ARG A 411 -16.62 23.70 13.03
CA ARG A 411 -16.29 24.91 13.82
C ARG A 411 -15.09 24.71 14.75
N VAL A 412 -14.11 23.93 14.30
CA VAL A 412 -12.82 23.79 14.99
C VAL A 412 -12.09 25.13 14.89
N LYS A 413 -11.49 25.59 16.00
CA LYS A 413 -10.74 26.85 16.01
C LYS A 413 -9.59 26.75 15.00
N PHE A 414 -9.37 27.82 14.23
CA PHE A 414 -8.33 27.86 13.20
C PHE A 414 -6.92 27.60 13.78
N SER A 415 -6.66 28.02 15.01
CA SER A 415 -5.42 27.71 15.73
C SER A 415 -5.24 26.21 15.95
N ASP A 416 -6.30 25.51 16.37
CA ASP A 416 -6.26 24.07 16.66
C ASP A 416 -6.15 23.27 15.37
N LEU A 417 -6.81 23.72 14.29
CA LEU A 417 -6.72 23.15 12.95
C LEU A 417 -5.25 23.06 12.47
N PHE A 418 -4.50 24.17 12.49
CA PHE A 418 -3.10 24.17 12.04
C PHE A 418 -2.11 23.66 13.10
N LYS A 419 -2.45 23.75 14.39
CA LYS A 419 -1.68 23.12 15.46
C LYS A 419 -1.63 21.61 15.26
N GLU A 420 -2.75 20.96 14.90
CA GLU A 420 -2.76 19.54 14.60
C GLU A 420 -1.90 19.18 13.40
N LEU A 421 -1.90 19.98 12.33
CA LEU A 421 -0.99 19.78 11.19
C LEU A 421 0.48 19.74 11.65
N TRP A 422 0.87 20.70 12.49
CA TRP A 422 2.23 20.81 13.00
C TRP A 422 2.60 19.68 13.97
N VAL A 423 1.67 19.30 14.86
CA VAL A 423 1.84 18.17 15.78
C VAL A 423 2.03 16.88 14.99
N ASN A 424 1.23 16.66 13.94
CA ASN A 424 1.35 15.48 13.08
C ASN A 424 2.68 15.47 12.31
N LEU A 425 3.10 16.61 11.74
CA LEU A 425 4.41 16.71 11.08
C LEU A 425 5.56 16.30 12.03
N LYS A 426 5.53 16.80 13.28
CA LYS A 426 6.53 16.44 14.30
C LYS A 426 6.49 14.96 14.68
N LYS A 427 5.30 14.38 14.85
CA LYS A 427 5.10 12.95 15.13
C LYS A 427 5.63 12.07 14.00
N MET A 428 5.50 12.53 12.76
CA MET A 428 5.79 11.74 11.56
C MET A 428 7.19 11.93 10.99
N LYS A 429 8.03 12.79 11.58
CA LYS A 429 9.36 13.13 11.03
C LYS A 429 10.20 11.91 10.63
N PHE A 430 10.25 10.86 11.48
CA PHE A 430 11.01 9.65 11.19
C PHE A 430 10.36 8.79 10.10
N SER A 431 9.03 8.75 10.04
CA SER A 431 8.29 8.09 8.96
C SER A 431 8.56 8.78 7.62
N LEU A 432 8.52 10.12 7.58
CA LEU A 432 8.84 10.92 6.39
C LEU A 432 10.30 10.72 5.95
N THR A 433 11.25 10.73 6.89
CA THR A 433 12.65 10.42 6.59
C THR A 433 12.82 9.00 6.04
N THR A 434 12.12 8.02 6.60
CA THR A 434 12.15 6.63 6.10
C THR A 434 11.63 6.56 4.67
N ILE A 435 10.47 7.17 4.38
CA ILE A 435 9.91 7.21 3.02
C ILE A 435 10.91 7.87 2.05
N GLY A 436 11.50 9.02 2.43
CA GLY A 436 12.54 9.67 1.64
C GLY A 436 13.72 8.74 1.32
N LEU A 437 14.27 8.07 2.34
CA LEU A 437 15.41 7.16 2.17
C LEU A 437 15.08 5.94 1.31
N VAL A 438 13.89 5.36 1.46
CA VAL A 438 13.47 4.18 0.69
C VAL A 438 13.20 4.54 -0.78
N VAL A 439 12.64 5.73 -1.05
CA VAL A 439 12.50 6.22 -2.43
C VAL A 439 13.85 6.56 -3.04
N ALA A 440 14.75 7.20 -2.27
CA ALA A 440 16.13 7.46 -2.72
C ALA A 440 16.88 6.16 -3.06
N LEU A 441 16.74 5.13 -2.22
CA LEU A 441 17.25 3.79 -2.46
C LEU A 441 16.69 3.22 -3.78
N ALA A 442 15.38 3.26 -3.98
CA ALA A 442 14.74 2.76 -5.19
C ALA A 442 15.21 3.49 -6.46
N TYR A 443 15.38 4.81 -6.39
CA TYR A 443 15.88 5.64 -7.48
C TYR A 443 17.32 5.27 -7.85
N VAL A 444 18.21 5.19 -6.86
CA VAL A 444 19.61 4.77 -7.08
C VAL A 444 19.67 3.36 -7.68
N MET A 445 18.92 2.40 -7.15
CA MET A 445 18.93 1.02 -7.66
C MET A 445 18.35 0.92 -9.07
N GLY A 446 17.28 1.67 -9.37
CA GLY A 446 16.67 1.73 -10.69
C GLY A 446 17.61 2.35 -11.72
N ASP A 447 18.09 3.56 -11.45
CA ASP A 447 18.90 4.33 -12.39
C ASP A 447 20.30 3.77 -12.58
N SER A 448 20.86 3.06 -11.59
CA SER A 448 22.16 2.40 -11.77
C SER A 448 22.08 1.06 -12.51
N GLY A 449 20.87 0.50 -12.70
CA GLY A 449 20.67 -0.80 -13.33
C GLY A 449 20.72 -2.01 -12.37
N GLN A 450 20.87 -1.79 -11.06
CA GLN A 450 20.83 -2.84 -10.03
C GLN A 450 19.50 -3.61 -10.06
N THR A 451 18.40 -2.88 -10.12
CA THR A 451 17.04 -3.45 -10.16
C THR A 451 16.85 -4.34 -11.39
N LEU A 452 17.39 -3.92 -12.55
CA LEU A 452 17.28 -4.68 -13.79
C LEU A 452 18.20 -5.90 -13.80
N ALA A 453 19.41 -5.79 -13.22
CA ALA A 453 20.33 -6.92 -13.07
C ALA A 453 19.71 -8.06 -12.23
N LEU A 454 19.06 -7.70 -11.12
CA LEU A 454 18.27 -8.63 -10.31
C LEU A 454 17.11 -9.22 -11.10
N GLY A 455 16.35 -8.38 -11.82
CA GLY A 455 15.20 -8.81 -12.59
C GLY A 455 15.56 -9.83 -13.67
N LEU A 456 16.67 -9.60 -14.39
CA LEU A 456 17.22 -10.52 -15.38
C LEU A 456 17.62 -11.89 -14.78
N TRP A 457 18.20 -11.90 -13.59
CA TRP A 457 18.58 -13.15 -12.94
C TRP A 457 17.36 -13.93 -12.44
N ILE A 458 16.38 -13.23 -11.85
CA ILE A 458 15.13 -13.80 -11.36
C ILE A 458 14.23 -14.28 -12.50
N ALA A 459 14.23 -13.60 -13.65
CA ALA A 459 13.51 -14.03 -14.85
C ALA A 459 13.94 -15.43 -15.34
N GLY A 460 15.15 -15.87 -14.98
CA GLY A 460 15.62 -17.25 -15.19
C GLY A 460 14.76 -18.32 -14.47
N ALA A 461 13.94 -17.95 -13.48
CA ALA A 461 12.95 -18.84 -12.87
C ALA A 461 11.81 -19.23 -13.83
N GLY A 462 11.68 -18.55 -14.98
CA GLY A 462 10.71 -18.88 -16.01
C GLY A 462 9.26 -18.77 -15.53
N ALA A 463 8.36 -19.54 -16.14
CA ALA A 463 6.90 -19.42 -15.95
C ALA A 463 6.39 -19.62 -14.50
N VAL A 464 7.25 -20.05 -13.56
CA VAL A 464 6.91 -20.16 -12.13
C VAL A 464 6.90 -18.78 -11.45
N TYR A 465 7.64 -17.79 -11.95
CA TYR A 465 7.80 -16.51 -11.25
C TYR A 465 6.49 -15.75 -10.97
N PRO A 466 5.49 -15.67 -11.88
CA PRO A 466 4.22 -15.02 -11.59
C PRO A 466 3.48 -15.63 -10.39
N PHE A 467 3.67 -16.92 -10.10
CA PHE A 467 3.15 -17.56 -8.90
C PHE A 467 3.87 -17.06 -7.64
N LEU A 468 5.16 -16.74 -7.74
CA LEU A 468 5.97 -16.27 -6.62
C LEU A 468 5.90 -14.75 -6.43
N ALA A 469 5.40 -14.00 -7.40
CA ALA A 469 5.38 -12.54 -7.37
C ALA A 469 4.70 -11.94 -6.12
N PRO A 470 3.56 -12.47 -5.62
CA PRO A 470 2.96 -11.98 -4.38
C PRO A 470 3.84 -12.18 -3.13
N ILE A 471 4.73 -13.17 -3.13
CA ILE A 471 5.61 -13.46 -1.98
C ILE A 471 6.57 -12.30 -1.74
N LEU A 472 7.08 -11.65 -2.78
CA LEU A 472 7.96 -10.49 -2.63
C LEU A 472 7.26 -9.33 -1.91
N GLY A 473 6.02 -9.03 -2.31
CA GLY A 473 5.20 -8.05 -1.59
C GLY A 473 4.93 -8.46 -0.15
N TRP A 474 4.59 -9.74 0.07
CA TRP A 474 4.32 -10.28 1.40
C TRP A 474 5.52 -10.17 2.35
N ILE A 475 6.73 -10.59 1.91
CA ILE A 475 7.97 -10.45 2.69
C ILE A 475 8.28 -8.97 2.93
N GLY A 476 8.18 -8.16 1.86
CA GLY A 476 8.44 -6.73 1.95
C GLY A 476 7.58 -6.04 3.00
N THR A 477 6.27 -6.30 2.99
CA THR A 477 5.35 -5.67 3.95
C THR A 477 5.45 -6.29 5.35
N TYR A 478 5.71 -7.59 5.47
CA TYR A 478 5.99 -8.23 6.76
C TYR A 478 7.17 -7.55 7.47
N VAL A 479 8.28 -7.34 6.75
CA VAL A 479 9.51 -6.79 7.32
C VAL A 479 9.41 -5.27 7.53
N THR A 480 8.85 -4.54 6.57
CA THR A 480 8.77 -3.06 6.65
C THR A 480 7.60 -2.54 7.48
N GLY A 481 6.56 -3.35 7.70
CA GLY A 481 5.29 -2.90 8.29
C GLY A 481 4.43 -2.00 7.39
N SER A 482 4.86 -1.76 6.14
CA SER A 482 4.23 -0.78 5.25
C SER A 482 4.18 -1.30 3.81
N ASP A 483 2.97 -1.49 3.31
CA ASP A 483 2.73 -1.89 1.92
C ASP A 483 3.25 -0.84 0.92
N THR A 484 3.13 0.44 1.25
CA THR A 484 3.73 1.52 0.47
C THR A 484 5.25 1.37 0.38
N SER A 485 5.92 1.08 1.49
CA SER A 485 7.39 0.95 1.52
C SER A 485 7.85 -0.30 0.77
N ALA A 486 7.12 -1.41 0.88
CA ALA A 486 7.38 -2.63 0.13
C ALA A 486 7.24 -2.40 -1.38
N ASN A 487 6.18 -1.73 -1.81
CA ASN A 487 5.98 -1.40 -3.23
C ASN A 487 7.08 -0.47 -3.77
N ILE A 488 7.50 0.55 -3.01
CA ILE A 488 8.63 1.40 -3.42
C ILE A 488 9.90 0.57 -3.64
N LEU A 489 10.15 -0.44 -2.80
CA LEU A 489 11.35 -1.26 -2.85
C LEU A 489 11.33 -2.30 -3.99
N PHE A 490 10.17 -2.91 -4.26
CA PHE A 490 10.09 -4.11 -5.10
C PHE A 490 9.36 -3.93 -6.43
N SER A 491 8.56 -2.89 -6.63
CA SER A 491 7.77 -2.77 -7.87
C SER A 491 8.64 -2.48 -9.11
N GLY A 492 9.74 -1.73 -8.95
CA GLY A 492 10.74 -1.60 -10.02
C GLY A 492 11.37 -2.95 -10.41
N LEU A 493 11.65 -3.82 -9.42
CA LEU A 493 12.16 -5.17 -9.66
C LEU A 493 11.14 -6.03 -10.40
N GLN A 494 9.88 -6.01 -9.95
CA GLN A 494 8.77 -6.74 -10.60
C GLN A 494 8.57 -6.30 -12.05
N SER A 495 8.63 -5.00 -12.31
CA SER A 495 8.56 -4.41 -13.65
C SER A 495 9.72 -4.90 -14.53
N GLY A 496 10.94 -4.89 -14.00
CA GLY A 496 12.13 -5.40 -14.71
C GLY A 496 12.06 -6.90 -15.01
N VAL A 497 11.53 -7.72 -14.11
CA VAL A 497 11.28 -9.15 -14.39
C VAL A 497 10.22 -9.29 -15.49
N GLY A 498 9.14 -8.49 -15.43
CA GLY A 498 8.08 -8.49 -16.43
C GLY A 498 8.57 -8.09 -17.82
N ASP A 499 9.48 -7.12 -17.91
CA ASP A 499 10.15 -6.73 -19.16
C ASP A 499 10.85 -7.91 -19.84
N GLN A 500 11.53 -8.74 -19.05
CA GLN A 500 12.30 -9.87 -19.57
C GLN A 500 11.43 -11.08 -19.91
N MET A 501 10.49 -11.42 -19.02
CA MET A 501 9.65 -12.60 -19.19
C MET A 501 8.51 -12.39 -20.18
N GLY A 502 8.08 -11.14 -20.35
CA GLY A 502 6.89 -10.83 -21.14
C GLY A 502 7.04 -11.12 -22.62
N ALA A 503 8.26 -11.06 -23.18
CA ALA A 503 8.54 -11.32 -24.60
C ALA A 503 8.16 -12.75 -25.06
N GLY A 504 8.13 -13.71 -24.15
CA GLY A 504 7.71 -15.10 -24.41
C GLY A 504 6.40 -15.49 -23.73
N SER A 505 5.70 -14.55 -23.11
CA SER A 505 4.50 -14.83 -22.32
C SER A 505 3.20 -14.59 -23.11
N HIS A 506 2.12 -15.24 -22.67
CA HIS A 506 0.78 -15.03 -23.24
C HIS A 506 0.29 -13.57 -23.12
N LEU A 507 0.75 -12.83 -22.11
CA LEU A 507 0.33 -11.45 -21.84
C LEU A 507 1.16 -10.39 -22.56
N GLY A 508 2.23 -10.79 -23.25
CA GLY A 508 3.22 -9.85 -23.76
C GLY A 508 3.98 -9.10 -22.64
N VAL A 509 4.81 -8.14 -23.06
CA VAL A 509 5.67 -7.35 -22.16
C VAL A 509 4.85 -6.51 -21.19
N ASN A 510 3.99 -5.63 -21.70
CA ASN A 510 3.21 -4.72 -20.86
C ASN A 510 2.29 -5.47 -19.90
N GLY A 511 1.61 -6.50 -20.39
CA GLY A 511 0.67 -7.26 -19.58
C GLY A 511 1.34 -8.02 -18.43
N MET A 512 2.54 -8.56 -18.68
CA MET A 512 3.32 -9.22 -17.63
C MET A 512 3.82 -8.23 -16.58
N LYS A 513 4.30 -7.05 -16.98
CA LYS A 513 4.72 -6.00 -16.02
C LYS A 513 3.57 -5.59 -15.10
N ASP A 514 2.41 -5.32 -15.69
CA ASP A 514 1.23 -4.90 -14.96
C ASP A 514 0.77 -5.98 -13.97
N LEU A 515 0.79 -7.25 -14.41
CA LEU A 515 0.49 -8.39 -13.55
C LEU A 515 1.47 -8.51 -12.38
N LEU A 516 2.78 -8.52 -12.64
CA LEU A 516 3.79 -8.75 -11.60
C LEU A 516 3.84 -7.62 -10.58
N VAL A 517 3.73 -6.37 -11.05
CA VAL A 517 3.69 -5.19 -10.17
C VAL A 517 2.40 -5.20 -9.34
N GLY A 518 1.24 -5.43 -9.97
CA GLY A 518 -0.04 -5.48 -9.26
C GLY A 518 -0.17 -6.67 -8.30
N ALA A 519 0.35 -7.84 -8.67
CA ALA A 519 0.39 -9.02 -7.82
C ALA A 519 1.33 -8.84 -6.62
N GLY A 520 2.46 -8.16 -6.82
CA GLY A 520 3.35 -7.76 -5.74
C GLY A 520 2.64 -6.82 -4.75
N ALA A 521 1.97 -5.77 -5.25
CA ALA A 521 1.19 -4.87 -4.42
C ALA A 521 0.09 -5.59 -3.65
N ALA A 522 -0.62 -6.52 -4.30
CA ALA A 522 -1.65 -7.34 -3.67
C ALA A 522 -1.07 -8.25 -2.56
N GLY A 523 0.09 -8.87 -2.81
CA GLY A 523 0.76 -9.75 -1.84
C GLY A 523 1.15 -9.04 -0.55
N GLY A 524 1.54 -7.77 -0.64
CA GLY A 524 1.90 -6.97 0.53
C GLY A 524 0.72 -6.68 1.47
N VAL A 525 -0.52 -6.65 0.95
CA VAL A 525 -1.75 -6.52 1.75
C VAL A 525 -1.88 -7.65 2.78
N VAL A 526 -1.54 -8.88 2.39
CA VAL A 526 -1.56 -10.06 3.28
C VAL A 526 -0.36 -10.09 4.22
N GLY A 527 0.79 -9.55 3.81
CA GLY A 527 1.97 -9.42 4.67
C GLY A 527 1.76 -8.44 5.83
N LYS A 528 0.90 -7.43 5.66
CA LYS A 528 0.68 -6.40 6.68
C LYS A 528 0.12 -6.94 7.99
N MET A 529 -0.71 -7.98 7.95
CA MET A 529 -1.35 -8.55 9.15
C MET A 529 -0.37 -9.21 10.12
N ILE A 530 0.76 -9.71 9.61
CA ILE A 530 1.79 -10.39 10.41
C ILE A 530 2.98 -9.47 10.70
N SER A 531 2.96 -8.23 10.21
CA SER A 531 4.07 -7.31 10.42
C SER A 531 4.21 -6.95 11.90
N PRO A 532 5.44 -6.82 12.42
CA PRO A 532 5.67 -6.44 13.81
C PRO A 532 4.96 -5.14 14.20
N GLN A 533 4.88 -4.17 13.28
CA GLN A 533 4.17 -2.90 13.50
C GLN A 533 2.68 -3.12 13.74
N SER A 534 1.97 -3.83 12.85
CA SER A 534 0.53 -4.10 13.01
C SER A 534 0.25 -4.91 14.28
N LEU A 535 1.11 -5.89 14.59
CA LEU A 535 0.99 -6.72 15.79
C LEU A 535 1.15 -5.89 17.07
N THR A 536 2.15 -5.00 17.12
CA THR A 536 2.39 -4.12 18.27
C THR A 536 1.22 -3.16 18.49
N VAL A 537 0.69 -2.59 17.40
CA VAL A 537 -0.48 -1.70 17.46
C VAL A 537 -1.71 -2.45 17.96
N ALA A 538 -1.96 -3.66 17.47
CA ALA A 538 -3.05 -4.50 17.93
C ALA A 538 -2.89 -4.88 19.42
N ALA A 539 -1.72 -5.36 19.82
CA ALA A 539 -1.40 -5.75 21.19
C ALA A 539 -1.59 -4.60 22.19
N THR A 540 -1.11 -3.41 21.83
CA THR A 540 -1.27 -2.20 22.63
C THR A 540 -2.74 -1.79 22.74
N ALA A 541 -3.50 -1.84 21.64
CA ALA A 541 -4.90 -1.44 21.61
C ALA A 541 -5.82 -2.32 22.47
N ILE A 542 -5.48 -3.61 22.61
CA ILE A 542 -6.25 -4.54 23.45
C ILE A 542 -5.71 -4.63 24.89
N GLY A 543 -4.69 -3.84 25.24
CA GLY A 543 -4.09 -3.83 26.57
C GLY A 543 -3.24 -5.07 26.90
N LEU A 544 -2.75 -5.79 25.88
CA LEU A 544 -1.86 -6.96 26.02
C LEU A 544 -0.47 -6.65 25.45
N VAL A 545 0.18 -5.60 25.95
CA VAL A 545 1.54 -5.21 25.54
C VAL A 545 2.51 -6.38 25.80
N GLY A 546 3.30 -6.77 24.80
CA GLY A 546 4.15 -7.97 24.87
C GLY A 546 3.48 -9.26 24.36
N GLY A 547 2.18 -9.22 24.05
CA GLY A 547 1.40 -10.33 23.50
C GLY A 547 1.55 -10.55 21.98
N GLU A 548 2.45 -9.82 21.32
CA GLU A 548 2.58 -9.81 19.84
C GLU A 548 2.88 -11.21 19.29
N SER A 549 3.70 -11.99 20.00
CA SER A 549 4.06 -13.35 19.61
C SER A 549 2.86 -14.30 19.60
N THR A 550 1.95 -14.15 20.57
CA THR A 550 0.72 -14.94 20.65
C THR A 550 -0.23 -14.55 19.53
N ILE A 551 -0.40 -13.25 19.29
CA ILE A 551 -1.22 -12.75 18.17
C ILE A 551 -0.65 -13.28 16.85
N LEU A 552 0.66 -13.14 16.61
CA LEU A 552 1.34 -13.64 15.42
C LEU A 552 1.05 -15.12 15.18
N ARG A 553 1.23 -15.97 16.20
CA ARG A 553 0.98 -17.41 16.08
C ARG A 553 -0.46 -17.71 15.66
N LYS A 554 -1.43 -16.93 16.15
CA LYS A 554 -2.85 -17.08 15.79
C LYS A 554 -3.17 -16.55 14.38
N VAL A 555 -2.55 -15.45 13.95
CA VAL A 555 -2.80 -14.85 12.61
C VAL A 555 -1.99 -15.48 11.47
N PHE A 556 -0.82 -16.06 11.75
CA PHE A 556 0.14 -16.51 10.74
C PHE A 556 -0.45 -17.50 9.74
N LYS A 557 -1.23 -18.48 10.24
CA LYS A 557 -1.90 -19.47 9.37
C LYS A 557 -2.83 -18.82 8.34
N TYR A 558 -3.54 -17.76 8.72
CA TYR A 558 -4.44 -17.05 7.81
C TYR A 558 -3.66 -16.29 6.74
N SER A 559 -2.53 -15.68 7.13
CA SER A 559 -1.62 -15.01 6.20
C SER A 559 -1.10 -15.98 5.14
N ILE A 560 -0.64 -17.17 5.54
CA ILE A 560 -0.15 -18.19 4.60
C ILE A 560 -1.25 -18.71 3.67
N ILE A 561 -2.45 -18.97 4.19
CA ILE A 561 -3.59 -19.42 3.36
C ILE A 561 -3.93 -18.37 2.29
N LEU A 562 -4.04 -17.10 2.67
CA LEU A 562 -4.34 -16.01 1.75
C LEU A 562 -3.20 -15.78 0.74
N LEU A 563 -1.94 -15.93 1.18
CA LEU A 563 -0.77 -15.82 0.31
C LEU A 563 -0.77 -16.91 -0.75
N ILE A 564 -0.99 -18.18 -0.36
CA ILE A 564 -1.05 -19.30 -1.31
C ILE A 564 -2.15 -19.07 -2.34
N LEU A 565 -3.33 -18.60 -1.91
CA LEU A 565 -4.41 -18.23 -2.81
C LEU A 565 -3.98 -17.14 -3.79
N MET A 566 -3.32 -16.07 -3.32
CA MET A 566 -2.80 -15.01 -4.20
C MET A 566 -1.74 -15.52 -5.18
N CYS A 567 -0.84 -16.39 -4.75
CA CYS A 567 0.18 -17.01 -5.60
C CYS A 567 -0.46 -17.82 -6.73
N ILE A 568 -1.46 -18.64 -6.41
CA ILE A 568 -2.21 -19.41 -7.41
C ILE A 568 -2.94 -18.47 -8.36
N LEU A 569 -3.62 -17.43 -7.85
CA LEU A 569 -4.34 -16.47 -8.69
C LEU A 569 -3.40 -15.71 -9.64
N ALA A 570 -2.31 -15.14 -9.13
CA ALA A 570 -1.34 -14.39 -9.93
C ALA A 570 -0.70 -15.28 -11.01
N GLY A 571 -0.33 -16.51 -10.65
CA GLY A 571 0.18 -17.50 -11.58
C GLY A 571 -0.82 -17.86 -12.68
N LEU A 572 -2.07 -18.17 -12.32
CA LEU A 572 -3.12 -18.48 -13.30
C LEU A 572 -3.48 -17.28 -14.19
N MET A 573 -3.43 -16.05 -13.65
CA MET A 573 -3.65 -14.81 -14.41
C MET A 573 -2.54 -14.57 -15.45
N SER A 574 -1.35 -15.14 -15.26
CA SER A 574 -0.27 -15.11 -16.27
C SER A 574 -0.50 -16.06 -17.46
N THR A 575 -1.49 -16.95 -17.35
CA THR A 575 -1.80 -17.99 -18.35
C THR A 575 -3.16 -17.75 -19.02
N PRO A 576 -3.49 -18.43 -20.14
CA PRO A 576 -4.81 -18.32 -20.78
C PRO A 576 -6.00 -18.69 -19.88
N ILE A 577 -5.76 -19.37 -18.75
CA ILE A 577 -6.82 -19.87 -17.85
C ILE A 577 -7.55 -18.71 -17.17
N LEU A 578 -6.82 -17.77 -16.56
CA LEU A 578 -7.38 -16.63 -15.84
C LEU A 578 -6.89 -15.28 -16.39
N SER A 579 -6.22 -15.22 -17.55
CA SER A 579 -5.87 -13.95 -18.19
C SER A 579 -7.09 -13.07 -18.46
N TRP A 580 -8.29 -13.65 -18.58
CA TRP A 580 -9.52 -12.91 -18.75
C TRP A 580 -9.86 -12.00 -17.56
N ILE A 581 -9.38 -12.34 -16.35
CA ILE A 581 -9.49 -11.52 -15.13
C ILE A 581 -8.64 -10.25 -15.24
N LEU A 582 -7.62 -10.20 -16.09
CA LEU A 582 -6.84 -8.99 -16.26
C LEU A 582 -7.63 -7.89 -17.00
N PRO A 583 -7.34 -6.60 -16.72
CA PRO A 583 -7.98 -5.48 -17.40
C PRO A 583 -7.76 -5.56 -18.91
N ALA A 584 -8.71 -5.02 -19.68
CA ALA A 584 -8.55 -4.95 -21.14
C ALA A 584 -7.34 -4.10 -21.55
N SER A 585 -6.87 -3.19 -20.69
CA SER A 585 -5.63 -2.42 -20.91
C SER A 585 -4.34 -3.22 -20.71
N VAL A 586 -4.45 -4.44 -20.19
CA VAL A 586 -3.34 -5.38 -19.89
C VAL A 586 -3.28 -6.52 -20.90
N LYS A 587 -4.36 -6.74 -21.67
CA LYS A 587 -4.45 -7.68 -22.79
C LYS A 587 -4.11 -6.94 -24.08
#